data_AF-A0A842ESZ7-F1
#
_entry.id   AF-A0A842ESZ7-F1
#
_cell.length_a   1.000
_cell.length_b   1.000
_cell.length_c   1.000
_cell.angle_alpha   90.00
_cell.angle_beta   90.00
_cell.angle_gamma   90.00
#
_symmetry.space_group_name_H-M   'P 1'
#
loop_
_entity.id
_entity.type
_entity.pdbx_description
1 polymer ?
#
loop_
_entity_poly.entity_id
_entity_poly.type
_entity_poly.pdbx_seq_one_letter_code
_entity_poly.pdbx_strand_id
1 'polypeptide(L)'
;MAHSELKKEEVMADKTFTQDELNEIVKNRVADVNKTKNAEIETLKGAHKADIEAKDSEISTLNNQVKDYEDSEKTIKKLQKEKETVESKLNEYVEKEQTAEWHTKLKENGVKEDRYDAFTKLFGDEERNDENLAKFAEQYPEWVDKGTDKPDTIPRVGQTLDNTTGNQEVIDPFIQALNS
;
A
#
# COMPACT_ATOMS: atom_id res chain seq x y z
N MET A 1 -80.89 5.17 88.36
CA MET A 1 -80.01 4.12 87.82
C MET A 1 -78.97 4.81 86.98
N ALA A 2 -77.72 4.81 87.43
CA ALA A 2 -76.61 5.45 86.77
C ALA A 2 -75.65 4.35 86.31
N HIS A 3 -75.41 4.26 85.00
CA HIS A 3 -74.26 3.56 84.45
C HIS A 3 -73.67 4.43 83.34
N SER A 4 -72.68 5.21 83.73
CA SER A 4 -71.74 5.87 82.82
C SER A 4 -70.57 4.91 82.63
N GLU A 5 -70.44 4.32 81.45
CA GLU A 5 -69.25 3.57 81.06
C GLU A 5 -68.17 4.58 80.64
N LEU A 6 -67.23 4.83 81.55
CA LEU A 6 -65.99 5.52 81.24
C LEU A 6 -65.10 4.58 80.42
N LYS A 7 -64.91 4.91 79.13
CA LYS A 7 -63.82 4.37 78.30
C LYS A 7 -62.49 4.66 79.00
N LYS A 8 -61.73 3.62 79.33
CA LYS A 8 -60.32 3.76 79.72
C LYS A 8 -59.53 4.17 78.48
N GLU A 9 -59.06 5.41 78.44
CA GLU A 9 -57.94 5.79 77.58
C GLU A 9 -56.68 5.11 78.10
N GLU A 10 -56.11 4.25 77.26
CA GLU A 10 -54.82 3.61 77.49
C GLU A 10 -53.74 4.67 77.25
N VAL A 11 -53.23 5.26 78.32
CA VAL A 11 -52.10 6.19 78.28
C VAL A 11 -50.87 5.38 77.86
N MET A 12 -50.45 5.53 76.60
CA MET A 12 -49.17 5.00 76.13
C MET A 12 -48.06 5.71 76.90
N ALA A 13 -47.47 5.01 77.87
CA ALA A 13 -46.32 5.52 78.60
C ALA A 13 -45.17 5.78 77.62
N ASP A 14 -44.71 7.03 77.57
CA ASP A 14 -43.49 7.38 76.85
C ASP A 14 -42.33 6.55 77.38
N LYS A 15 -41.73 5.75 76.51
CA LYS A 15 -40.62 4.87 76.86
C LYS A 15 -39.38 5.73 77.11
N THR A 16 -39.00 5.90 78.37
CA THR A 16 -37.79 6.64 78.75
C THR A 16 -36.56 5.73 78.61
N PHE A 17 -35.63 6.11 77.75
CA PHE A 17 -34.35 5.40 77.58
C PHE A 17 -33.34 5.80 78.66
N THR A 18 -32.55 4.84 79.11
CA THR A 18 -31.37 5.08 79.96
C THR A 18 -30.18 5.59 79.13
N GLN A 19 -29.22 6.23 79.79
CA GLN A 19 -28.01 6.74 79.12
C GLN A 19 -27.20 5.62 78.45
N ASP A 20 -27.15 4.43 79.05
CA ASP A 20 -26.43 3.28 78.49
C ASP A 20 -27.11 2.75 77.23
N GLU A 21 -28.45 2.67 77.21
CA GLU A 21 -29.21 2.31 76.00
C GLU A 21 -28.99 3.34 74.88
N LEU A 22 -28.97 4.64 75.21
CA LEU A 22 -28.66 5.69 74.23
C LEU A 22 -27.23 5.56 73.68
N ASN A 23 -26.25 5.29 74.53
CA ASN A 23 -24.86 5.07 74.13
C ASN A 23 -24.74 3.86 73.19
N GLU A 24 -25.44 2.77 73.47
CA GLU A 24 -25.43 1.57 72.65
C GLU A 24 -26.13 1.79 71.29
N ILE A 25 -27.25 2.52 71.28
CA ILE A 25 -27.92 2.94 70.03
C ILE A 25 -26.98 3.78 69.16
N VAL A 26 -26.30 4.77 69.75
CA VAL A 26 -25.34 5.62 69.01
C VAL A 26 -24.18 4.78 68.47
N LYS A 27 -23.61 3.89 69.28
CA LYS A 27 -22.51 3.01 68.86
C LYS A 27 -22.91 2.11 67.69
N ASN A 28 -24.08 1.49 67.76
CA ASN A 28 -24.60 0.63 66.69
C ASN A 28 -24.87 1.45 65.42
N ARG A 29 -25.43 2.66 65.55
CA ARG A 29 -25.68 3.53 64.40
C ARG A 29 -24.40 4.02 63.73
N VAL A 30 -23.36 4.34 64.50
CA VAL A 30 -22.03 4.67 63.96
C VAL A 30 -21.41 3.47 63.24
N ALA A 31 -21.53 2.26 63.80
CA ALA A 31 -21.04 1.04 63.17
C ALA A 31 -21.75 0.74 61.84
N ASP A 32 -23.07 0.88 61.80
CA ASP A 32 -23.87 0.67 60.58
C ASP A 32 -23.55 1.68 59.48
N VAL A 33 -23.39 2.96 59.85
CA VAL A 33 -22.98 4.01 58.90
C VAL A 33 -21.59 3.71 58.33
N ASN A 34 -20.64 3.30 59.16
CA ASN A 34 -19.30 2.94 58.71
C ASN A 34 -19.31 1.71 57.79
N LYS A 35 -20.12 0.69 58.14
CA LYS A 35 -20.30 -0.51 57.31
C LYS A 35 -20.86 -0.15 55.92
N THR A 36 -21.86 0.71 55.89
CA THR A 36 -22.49 1.17 54.64
C THR A 36 -21.49 1.93 53.77
N LYS A 37 -20.76 2.90 54.35
CA LYS A 37 -19.74 3.66 53.63
C LYS A 37 -18.62 2.78 53.08
N ASN A 38 -18.15 1.82 53.86
CA ASN A 38 -17.10 0.90 53.42
C ASN A 38 -17.59 0.00 52.27
N ALA A 39 -18.84 -0.47 52.32
CA ALA A 39 -19.42 -1.24 51.22
C ALA A 39 -19.55 -0.41 49.93
N GLU A 40 -19.93 0.86 50.04
CA GLU A 40 -20.01 1.79 48.91
C GLU A 40 -18.62 2.06 48.31
N ILE A 41 -17.61 2.32 49.15
CA ILE A 41 -16.22 2.51 48.73
C ILE A 41 -15.70 1.28 47.98
N GLU A 42 -15.92 0.07 48.50
CA GLU A 42 -15.46 -1.15 47.84
C GLU A 42 -16.19 -1.41 46.52
N THR A 43 -17.48 -1.06 46.44
CA THR A 43 -18.24 -1.13 45.17
C THR A 43 -17.66 -0.18 44.13
N LEU A 44 -17.39 1.07 44.51
CA LEU A 44 -16.78 2.07 43.62
C LEU A 44 -15.38 1.66 43.18
N LYS A 45 -14.53 1.16 44.10
CA LYS A 45 -13.21 0.63 43.74
C LYS A 45 -13.30 -0.54 42.77
N GLY A 46 -14.24 -1.46 42.99
CA GLY A 46 -14.47 -2.59 42.10
C GLY A 46 -14.87 -2.14 40.69
N ALA A 47 -15.81 -1.20 40.59
CA ALA A 47 -16.23 -0.62 39.32
C ALA A 47 -15.08 0.11 38.60
N HIS A 48 -14.36 0.99 39.30
CA HIS A 48 -13.22 1.70 38.72
C HIS A 48 -12.09 0.76 38.30
N LYS A 49 -11.84 -0.31 39.05
CA LYS A 49 -10.85 -1.32 38.67
C LYS A 49 -11.24 -2.03 37.37
N ALA A 50 -12.51 -2.43 37.24
CA ALA A 50 -13.02 -3.04 36.01
C ALA A 50 -12.92 -2.08 34.81
N ASP A 51 -13.25 -0.80 35.01
CA ASP A 51 -13.11 0.23 33.98
C ASP A 51 -11.65 0.43 33.54
N ILE A 52 -10.71 0.45 34.49
CA ILE A 52 -9.27 0.55 34.20
C ILE A 52 -8.82 -0.66 33.39
N GLU A 53 -9.15 -1.88 33.82
CA GLU A 53 -8.78 -3.11 33.11
C GLU A 53 -9.35 -3.15 31.68
N ALA A 54 -10.59 -2.68 31.50
CA ALA A 54 -11.20 -2.57 30.17
C ALA A 54 -10.47 -1.55 29.28
N LYS A 55 -10.10 -0.39 29.85
CA LYS A 55 -9.34 0.64 29.13
C LYS A 55 -7.92 0.20 28.79
N ASP A 56 -7.25 -0.52 29.67
CA ASP A 56 -5.92 -1.09 29.41
C ASP A 56 -5.97 -2.10 28.26
N SER A 57 -7.01 -2.94 28.22
CA SER A 57 -7.23 -3.87 27.10
C SER A 57 -7.49 -3.14 25.78
N GLU A 58 -8.26 -2.05 25.80
CA GLU A 58 -8.52 -1.21 24.63
C GLU A 58 -7.22 -0.56 24.12
N ILE A 59 -6.42 0.03 25.03
CA ILE A 59 -5.12 0.62 24.70
C ILE A 59 -4.17 -0.42 24.08
N SER A 60 -4.11 -1.62 24.66
CA SER A 60 -3.27 -2.70 24.11
C SER A 60 -3.69 -3.09 22.69
N THR A 61 -5.00 -3.17 22.44
CA THR A 61 -5.55 -3.47 21.11
C THR A 61 -5.20 -2.38 20.10
N LEU A 62 -5.40 -1.11 20.47
CA LEU A 62 -5.08 0.04 19.62
C LEU A 62 -3.58 0.11 19.29
N ASN A 63 -2.71 -0.17 20.26
CA ASN A 63 -1.26 -0.18 20.03
C ASN A 63 -0.84 -1.27 19.04
N ASN A 64 -1.46 -2.45 19.10
CA ASN A 64 -1.20 -3.51 18.11
C ASN A 64 -1.66 -3.09 16.71
N GLN A 65 -2.84 -2.48 16.60
CA GLN A 65 -3.34 -1.97 15.31
C GLN A 65 -2.44 -0.89 14.71
N VAL A 66 -1.93 0.04 15.53
CA VAL A 66 -0.98 1.07 15.07
C VAL A 66 0.29 0.43 14.50
N LYS A 67 0.84 -0.58 15.19
CA LYS A 67 2.02 -1.29 14.72
C LYS A 67 1.78 -2.01 13.38
N ASP A 68 0.63 -2.66 13.23
CA ASP A 68 0.25 -3.33 11.98
C ASP A 68 0.12 -2.31 10.82
N TYR A 69 -0.40 -1.11 11.10
CA TYR A 69 -0.45 -0.02 10.11
C TYR A 69 0.94 0.49 9.73
N GLU A 70 1.86 0.65 10.69
CA GLU A 70 3.24 1.07 10.40
C GLU A 70 3.97 0.06 9.51
N ASP A 71 3.79 -1.24 9.77
CA ASP A 71 4.40 -2.31 8.98
C ASP A 71 3.76 -2.40 7.57
N SER A 72 2.46 -2.16 7.49
CA SER A 72 1.74 -2.03 6.21
C SER A 72 2.25 -0.83 5.40
N GLU A 73 2.45 0.32 6.05
CA GLU A 73 2.96 1.54 5.39
C GLU A 73 4.38 1.33 4.85
N LYS A 74 5.26 0.67 5.61
CA LYS A 74 6.61 0.29 5.13
C LYS A 74 6.53 -0.61 3.90
N THR A 75 5.62 -1.57 3.90
CA THR A 75 5.40 -2.49 2.78
C THR A 75 4.92 -1.74 1.54
N ILE A 76 3.95 -0.83 1.69
CA ILE A 76 3.45 0.00 0.59
C ILE A 76 4.57 0.86 0.02
N LYS A 77 5.38 1.52 0.86
CA LYS A 77 6.52 2.33 0.40
C LYS A 77 7.55 1.50 -0.37
N LYS A 78 7.76 0.23 0.01
CA LYS A 78 8.64 -0.68 -0.73
C LYS A 78 8.06 -1.02 -2.10
N LEU A 79 6.78 -1.40 -2.16
CA LEU A 79 6.07 -1.73 -3.40
C LEU A 79 6.02 -0.53 -4.35
N GLN A 80 5.86 0.69 -3.83
CA GLN A 80 5.90 1.92 -4.62
C GLN A 80 7.23 2.08 -5.34
N LYS A 81 8.35 1.88 -4.64
CA LYS A 81 9.70 1.94 -5.23
C LYS A 81 9.95 0.84 -6.26
N GLU A 82 9.47 -0.37 -5.97
CA GLU A 82 9.56 -1.50 -6.91
C GLU A 82 8.77 -1.19 -8.19
N LYS A 83 7.55 -0.64 -8.06
CA LYS A 83 6.73 -0.18 -9.18
C LYS A 83 7.46 0.89 -10.02
N GLU A 84 7.97 1.95 -9.39
CA GLU A 84 8.72 3.01 -10.09
C GLU A 84 9.93 2.46 -10.85
N THR A 85 10.63 1.49 -10.25
CA THR A 85 11.77 0.82 -10.90
C THR A 85 11.34 0.02 -12.12
N VAL A 86 10.24 -0.72 -12.02
CA VAL A 86 9.70 -1.52 -13.13
C VAL A 86 9.17 -0.61 -14.25
N GLU A 87 8.46 0.47 -13.91
CA GLU A 87 7.99 1.46 -14.89
C GLU A 87 9.17 2.11 -15.64
N SER A 88 10.23 2.48 -14.93
CA SER A 88 11.44 3.03 -15.58
C SER A 88 12.09 2.03 -16.54
N LYS A 89 12.20 0.75 -16.15
CA LYS A 89 12.75 -0.29 -17.02
C LYS A 89 11.87 -0.57 -18.23
N LEU A 90 10.55 -0.55 -18.04
CA LEU A 90 9.59 -0.71 -19.11
C LEU A 90 9.71 0.43 -20.13
N ASN A 91 9.79 1.67 -19.68
CA ASN A 91 9.98 2.82 -20.56
C ASN A 91 11.28 2.69 -21.37
N GLU A 92 12.39 2.31 -20.74
CA GLU A 92 13.67 2.09 -21.44
C GLU A 92 13.54 0.98 -22.50
N TYR A 93 12.81 -0.09 -22.20
CA TYR A 93 12.58 -1.18 -23.13
C TYR A 93 11.73 -0.73 -24.34
N VAL A 94 10.64 0.02 -24.08
CA VAL A 94 9.77 0.58 -25.12
C VAL A 94 10.56 1.53 -26.03
N GLU A 95 11.38 2.42 -25.46
CA GLU A 95 12.22 3.34 -26.24
C GLU A 95 13.22 2.58 -27.13
N LYS A 96 13.81 1.50 -26.61
CA LYS A 96 14.72 0.64 -27.37
C LYS A 96 14.02 -0.08 -28.53
N GLU A 97 12.85 -0.65 -28.29
CA GLU A 97 12.06 -1.32 -29.34
C GLU A 97 11.63 -0.33 -30.42
N GLN A 98 11.09 0.83 -30.03
CA GLN A 98 10.70 1.88 -30.98
C GLN A 98 11.90 2.37 -31.80
N THR A 99 13.05 2.57 -31.17
CA THR A 99 14.28 2.97 -31.89
C THR A 99 14.71 1.89 -32.88
N ALA A 100 14.70 0.62 -32.49
CA ALA A 100 15.07 -0.49 -33.36
C ALA A 100 14.10 -0.67 -34.53
N GLU A 101 12.79 -0.48 -34.30
CA GLU A 101 11.77 -0.49 -35.35
C GLU A 101 12.04 0.62 -36.37
N TRP A 102 12.29 1.85 -35.91
CA TRP A 102 12.60 2.98 -36.78
C TRP A 102 13.89 2.79 -37.56
N HIS A 103 14.95 2.27 -36.93
CA HIS A 103 16.21 1.95 -37.63
C HIS A 103 15.98 0.91 -38.74
N THR A 104 15.13 -0.08 -38.49
CA THR A 104 14.74 -1.08 -39.50
C THR A 104 14.00 -0.43 -40.66
N LYS A 105 12.99 0.40 -40.40
CA LYS A 105 12.24 1.12 -41.44
C LYS A 105 13.13 2.06 -42.26
N LEU A 106 14.04 2.78 -41.62
CA LEU A 106 14.99 3.68 -42.30
C LEU A 106 15.92 2.89 -43.22
N LYS A 107 16.42 1.74 -42.76
CA LYS A 107 17.22 0.83 -43.56
C LYS A 107 16.47 0.29 -44.78
N GLU A 108 15.22 -0.13 -44.60
CA GLU A 108 14.37 -0.60 -45.69
C GLU A 108 14.09 0.49 -46.74
N ASN A 109 14.05 1.75 -46.31
CA ASN A 109 13.92 2.92 -47.18
C ASN A 109 15.25 3.43 -47.75
N GLY A 110 16.36 2.72 -47.51
CA GLY A 110 17.67 3.04 -48.07
C GLY A 110 18.35 4.24 -47.43
N VAL A 111 17.94 4.67 -46.24
CA VAL A 111 18.63 5.72 -45.49
C VAL A 111 19.96 5.17 -44.96
N LYS A 112 21.01 5.99 -45.02
CA LYS A 112 22.34 5.64 -44.50
C LYS A 112 22.32 5.49 -42.98
N GLU A 113 23.05 4.52 -42.47
CA GLU A 113 23.10 4.20 -41.03
C GLU A 113 23.63 5.36 -40.17
N ASP A 114 24.59 6.15 -40.68
CA ASP A 114 25.10 7.35 -40.00
C ASP A 114 24.04 8.46 -39.84
N ARG A 115 22.87 8.28 -40.46
CA ARG A 115 21.75 9.24 -40.45
C ARG A 115 20.56 8.78 -39.62
N TYR A 116 20.55 7.57 -39.06
CA TYR A 116 19.41 7.09 -38.27
C TYR A 116 19.18 7.95 -37.03
N ASP A 117 20.25 8.25 -36.28
CA ASP A 117 20.19 9.14 -35.12
C ASP A 117 19.81 10.58 -35.47
N ALA A 118 20.15 11.04 -36.68
CA ALA A 118 19.80 12.37 -37.14
C ALA A 118 18.31 12.43 -37.52
N PHE A 119 17.78 11.40 -38.17
CA PHE A 119 16.36 11.27 -38.50
C PHE A 119 15.49 11.23 -37.24
N THR A 120 15.86 10.40 -36.25
CA THR A 120 15.11 10.31 -34.98
C THR A 120 15.17 11.61 -34.17
N LYS A 121 16.20 12.44 -34.33
CA LYS A 121 16.24 13.77 -33.70
C LYS A 121 15.48 14.85 -34.47
N LEU A 122 15.40 14.75 -35.80
CA LEU A 122 14.69 15.71 -36.65
C LEU A 122 13.17 15.54 -36.55
N PHE A 123 12.70 14.30 -36.48
CA PHE A 123 11.30 13.97 -36.28
C PHE A 123 11.11 13.51 -34.83
N GLY A 124 10.45 14.33 -34.02
CA GLY A 124 10.03 13.93 -32.68
C GLY A 124 9.11 12.71 -32.72
N ASP A 125 8.91 12.04 -31.59
CA ASP A 125 8.19 10.75 -31.55
C ASP A 125 6.77 10.82 -32.17
N GLU A 126 6.08 11.96 -32.06
CA GLU A 126 4.75 12.19 -32.67
C GLU A 126 4.79 12.35 -34.20
N GLU A 127 5.92 12.77 -34.76
CA GLU A 127 6.11 13.03 -36.19
C GLU A 127 6.81 11.89 -36.92
N ARG A 128 7.27 10.86 -36.19
CA ARG A 128 7.79 9.63 -36.80
C ARG A 128 6.62 8.77 -37.28
N ASN A 129 6.34 8.88 -38.57
CA ASN A 129 5.34 8.08 -39.28
C ASN A 129 5.79 7.83 -40.73
N ASP A 130 5.15 6.88 -41.39
CA ASP A 130 5.56 6.44 -42.74
C ASP A 130 5.39 7.57 -43.79
N GLU A 131 4.45 8.50 -43.58
CA GLU A 131 4.24 9.65 -44.49
C GLU A 131 5.41 10.65 -44.41
N ASN A 132 5.88 10.95 -43.20
CA ASN A 132 7.01 11.83 -42.98
C ASN A 132 8.33 11.17 -43.39
N LEU A 133 8.44 9.84 -43.25
CA LEU A 133 9.58 9.08 -43.77
C LEU A 133 9.67 9.17 -45.30
N ALA A 134 8.55 9.10 -46.01
CA ALA A 134 8.52 9.27 -47.47
C ALA A 134 8.91 10.70 -47.89
N LYS A 135 8.37 11.72 -47.22
CA LYS A 135 8.75 13.13 -47.46
C LYS A 135 10.21 13.40 -47.13
N PHE A 136 10.76 12.73 -46.12
CA PHE A 136 12.15 12.85 -45.74
C PHE A 136 13.09 12.42 -46.87
N ALA A 137 12.81 11.30 -47.54
CA ALA A 137 13.61 10.83 -48.68
C ALA A 137 13.62 11.82 -49.86
N GLU A 138 12.56 12.61 -50.03
CA GLU A 138 12.48 13.69 -51.02
C GLU A 138 13.24 14.94 -50.59
N GLN A 139 13.18 15.30 -49.30
CA GLN A 139 13.80 16.50 -48.75
C GLN A 139 15.31 16.37 -48.54
N TYR A 140 15.78 15.16 -48.21
CA TYR A 140 17.19 14.86 -47.92
C TYR A 140 17.71 13.71 -48.80
N PRO A 141 17.74 13.88 -50.12
CA PRO A 141 18.14 12.83 -51.06
C PRO A 141 19.62 12.40 -50.91
N GLU A 142 20.44 13.18 -50.21
CA GLU A 142 21.84 12.87 -49.91
C GLU A 142 22.02 11.92 -48.71
N TRP A 143 20.96 11.71 -47.92
CA TRP A 143 20.93 10.79 -46.78
C TRP A 143 20.48 9.38 -47.21
N VAL A 144 19.95 9.25 -48.43
CA VAL A 144 19.57 7.98 -49.04
C VAL A 144 20.76 7.43 -49.82
N ASP A 145 21.14 6.18 -49.54
CA ASP A 145 22.08 5.42 -50.36
C ASP A 145 21.40 5.06 -51.68
N LYS A 146 21.56 5.94 -52.65
CA LYS A 146 21.41 5.60 -54.05
C LYS A 146 22.51 4.59 -54.31
N GLY A 147 22.19 3.30 -54.51
CA GLY A 147 23.16 2.22 -54.73
C GLY A 147 24.00 2.36 -56.02
N THR A 148 24.66 3.51 -56.22
CA THR A 148 25.58 3.82 -57.31
C THR A 148 27.01 3.36 -57.04
N ASP A 149 27.32 2.82 -55.87
CA ASP A 149 28.51 2.00 -55.65
C ASP A 149 28.11 0.53 -55.60
N LYS A 150 27.70 -0.01 -56.75
CA LYS A 150 27.81 -1.45 -56.99
C LYS A 150 29.31 -1.77 -57.04
N PRO A 151 29.86 -2.65 -56.19
CA PRO A 151 31.01 -3.42 -56.64
C PRO A 151 30.52 -4.28 -57.80
N ASP A 152 31.00 -3.99 -59.01
CA ASP A 152 30.89 -4.91 -60.13
C ASP A 152 31.53 -6.25 -59.72
N THR A 153 30.71 -7.20 -59.26
CA THR A 153 30.92 -8.66 -59.34
C THR A 153 29.74 -9.35 -58.64
N ILE A 154 28.71 -9.65 -59.41
CA ILE A 154 27.77 -10.72 -59.06
C ILE A 154 28.59 -12.03 -59.10
N PRO A 155 28.70 -12.82 -58.03
CA PRO A 155 29.24 -14.17 -58.15
C PRO A 155 28.25 -14.98 -58.98
N ARG A 156 28.71 -15.42 -60.15
CA ARG A 156 27.99 -16.32 -61.06
C ARG A 156 27.52 -17.55 -60.29
N VAL A 157 26.20 -17.78 -60.29
CA VAL A 157 25.58 -18.98 -59.70
C VAL A 157 26.28 -20.23 -60.25
N GLY A 158 26.96 -20.99 -59.37
CA GLY A 158 27.60 -22.25 -59.72
C GLY A 158 29.06 -22.48 -59.27
N GLN A 159 29.58 -21.79 -58.25
CA GLN A 159 30.81 -22.25 -57.58
C GLN A 159 30.52 -22.82 -56.20
N THR A 160 31.23 -23.89 -55.93
CA THR A 160 30.92 -24.99 -55.03
C THR A 160 31.16 -24.66 -53.57
N LEU A 161 30.49 -25.44 -52.73
CA LEU A 161 30.68 -25.56 -51.29
C LEU A 161 32.16 -25.46 -50.90
N ASP A 162 32.44 -24.71 -49.83
CA ASP A 162 33.22 -25.29 -48.75
C ASP A 162 32.70 -24.82 -47.38
N ASN A 163 32.74 -25.80 -46.49
CA ASN A 163 31.99 -25.96 -45.27
C ASN A 163 32.76 -25.35 -44.09
N THR A 164 32.18 -24.46 -43.29
CA THR A 164 32.51 -24.38 -41.86
C THR A 164 31.36 -23.80 -41.03
N THR A 165 30.58 -24.75 -40.54
CA THR A 165 29.76 -24.78 -39.32
C THR A 165 30.01 -23.69 -38.28
N GLY A 166 28.93 -23.04 -37.85
CA GLY A 166 28.88 -22.21 -36.65
C GLY A 166 27.49 -21.65 -36.40
N ASN A 167 26.51 -22.52 -36.10
CA ASN A 167 25.23 -22.10 -35.54
C ASN A 167 25.48 -21.39 -34.21
N GLN A 168 25.39 -20.06 -34.17
CA GLN A 168 25.04 -19.35 -32.94
C GLN A 168 23.54 -19.10 -32.98
N GLU A 169 22.79 -19.96 -32.31
CA GLU A 169 21.45 -19.62 -31.83
C GLU A 169 21.59 -18.39 -30.94
N VAL A 170 21.10 -17.26 -31.44
CA VAL A 170 20.85 -16.08 -30.60
C VAL A 170 19.66 -16.43 -29.74
N ILE A 171 19.92 -17.01 -28.56
CA ILE A 171 18.90 -17.22 -27.55
C ILE A 171 18.56 -15.85 -26.96
N ASP A 172 17.33 -15.41 -27.19
CA ASP A 172 16.76 -14.20 -26.64
C ASP A 172 16.83 -14.24 -25.09
N PRO A 173 17.47 -13.25 -24.44
CA PRO A 173 17.56 -13.17 -22.98
C PRO A 173 16.18 -13.13 -22.29
N PHE A 174 15.13 -12.72 -23.00
CA PHE A 174 13.76 -12.75 -22.50
C PHE A 174 13.22 -14.18 -22.34
N ILE A 175 13.54 -15.08 -23.28
CA ILE A 175 13.19 -16.51 -23.23
C ILE A 175 13.94 -17.22 -22.09
N GLN A 176 15.14 -16.74 -21.76
CA GLN A 176 15.96 -17.31 -20.67
C GLN A 176 15.39 -16.97 -19.27
N ALA A 177 14.78 -15.78 -19.13
CA ALA A 177 14.17 -15.33 -17.88
C ALA A 177 12.83 -16.04 -17.56
N LEU A 178 12.10 -16.50 -18.58
CA LEU A 178 10.81 -17.19 -18.41
C LEU A 178 10.94 -18.67 -18.00
N ASN A 179 12.11 -19.28 -18.18
CA ASN A 179 12.35 -20.69 -17.89
C ASN A 179 13.22 -20.92 -16.63
N SER A 180 13.55 -19.87 -15.88
CA SER A 180 14.34 -19.93 -14.64
C SER A 180 13.48 -19.87 -13.38
#